data_AF-A0A327SHQ9-F1
#
_entry.id   AF-A0A327SHQ9-F1
#
_cell.length_a   1.000
_cell.length_b   1.000
_cell.length_c   1.000
_cell.angle_alpha   90.00
_cell.angle_beta   90.00
_cell.angle_gamma   90.00
#
_symmetry.space_group_name_H-M   'P 1'
#
loop_
_entity.id
_entity.type
_entity.pdbx_description
1 polymer ?
#
loop_
_entity_poly.entity_id
_entity_poly.type
_entity_poly.pdbx_seq_one_letter_code
_entity_poly.pdbx_strand_id
1 'polypeptide(L)'
;MNISPNPVQTESPLHRLLLRGIVLFYSLLFLCGLISSAYFLGGIVELKPIPMLGLLKYILLCILFLVLLVNALRAITLNSAHLSRLSSSTGNFKWLFTLAVVLCIAAKAGLFDLSRAHPVEISYIQIGILTVVAVFCYWSGGLLKGEELKEEELRGEENVFEESEAEDLPEEH
;
A
#
# COMPACT_ATOMS: atom_id res chain seq x y z
N MET A 1 -22.75 33.45 23.86
CA MET A 1 -22.56 31.99 24.05
C MET A 1 -23.27 31.28 22.92
N ASN A 2 -22.55 30.95 21.84
CA ASN A 2 -23.08 30.09 20.79
C ASN A 2 -22.26 28.80 20.80
N ILE A 3 -22.98 27.70 20.93
CA ILE A 3 -22.46 26.37 21.21
C ILE A 3 -21.99 25.81 19.87
N SER A 4 -20.67 25.74 19.66
CA SER A 4 -20.12 24.72 18.75
C SER A 4 -20.40 23.37 19.38
N PRO A 5 -20.99 22.45 18.60
CA PRO A 5 -20.26 21.23 18.38
C PRO A 5 -20.50 20.82 16.93
N ASN A 6 -19.60 21.21 16.03
CA ASN A 6 -19.46 20.38 14.85
C ASN A 6 -18.98 19.01 15.36
N PRO A 7 -19.78 17.93 15.22
CA PRO A 7 -19.38 16.64 15.73
C PRO A 7 -18.18 16.21 14.90
N VAL A 8 -17.01 16.14 15.53
CA VAL A 8 -15.89 15.31 15.09
C VAL A 8 -16.53 14.01 14.62
N GLN A 9 -16.55 13.76 13.31
CA GLN A 9 -17.16 12.57 12.74
C GLN A 9 -16.54 11.38 13.46
N THR A 10 -17.32 10.82 14.37
CA THR A 10 -16.91 9.70 15.19
C THR A 10 -16.92 8.53 14.23
N GLU A 11 -15.77 8.27 13.61
CA GLU A 11 -15.56 7.09 12.79
C GLU A 11 -16.14 5.90 13.53
N SER A 12 -17.12 5.25 12.90
CA SER A 12 -17.74 4.08 13.52
C SER A 12 -16.64 3.09 13.92
N PRO A 13 -16.73 2.46 15.11
CA PRO A 13 -15.69 1.54 15.58
C PRO A 13 -15.40 0.40 14.59
N LEU A 14 -16.39 0.05 13.76
CA LEU A 14 -16.28 -0.87 12.64
C LEU A 14 -15.37 -0.36 11.52
N HIS A 15 -15.42 0.94 11.18
CA HIS A 15 -14.55 1.55 10.18
C HIS A 15 -13.08 1.49 10.60
N ARG A 16 -12.79 1.87 11.85
CA ARG A 16 -11.44 1.79 12.43
C ARG A 16 -10.89 0.37 12.47
N LEU A 17 -11.75 -0.60 12.78
CA LEU A 17 -11.38 -2.01 12.78
C LEU A 17 -11.06 -2.51 11.37
N LEU A 18 -11.88 -2.14 10.38
CA LEU A 18 -11.65 -2.43 8.96
C LEU A 18 -10.33 -1.84 8.47
N LEU A 19 -10.05 -0.58 8.82
CA LEU A 19 -8.83 0.10 8.40
C LEU A 19 -7.58 -0.56 8.99
N ARG A 20 -7.62 -0.93 10.28
CA ARG A 20 -6.55 -1.74 10.90
C ARG A 20 -6.36 -3.08 10.21
N GLY A 21 -7.46 -3.75 9.85
CA GLY A 21 -7.42 -4.99 9.08
C GLY A 21 -6.72 -4.83 7.74
N ILE A 22 -7.03 -3.74 7.01
CA ILE A 22 -6.38 -3.41 5.72
C ILE A 22 -4.89 -3.14 5.92
N VAL A 23 -4.51 -2.34 6.92
CA VAL A 23 -3.11 -2.03 7.24
C VAL A 23 -2.34 -3.31 7.60
N LEU A 24 -2.92 -4.18 8.43
CA LEU A 24 -2.32 -5.47 8.78
C LEU A 24 -2.16 -6.38 7.57
N PHE A 25 -3.16 -6.42 6.69
CA PHE A 25 -3.09 -7.19 5.44
C PHE A 25 -1.95 -6.72 4.53
N TYR A 26 -1.81 -5.41 4.31
CA TYR A 26 -0.67 -4.87 3.55
C TYR A 26 0.67 -5.15 4.23
N SER A 27 0.74 -5.07 5.55
CA SER A 27 1.95 -5.39 6.31
C SER A 27 2.37 -6.84 6.11
N LEU A 28 1.42 -7.79 6.14
CA LEU A 28 1.68 -9.20 5.86
C LEU A 28 2.14 -9.41 4.41
N LEU A 29 1.51 -8.74 3.44
CA LEU A 29 1.94 -8.83 2.04
C LEU A 29 3.38 -8.33 1.85
N PHE A 30 3.74 -7.19 2.45
CA PHE A 30 5.09 -6.66 2.36
C PHE A 30 6.11 -7.53 3.08
N LEU A 31 5.74 -8.13 4.22
CA LEU A 31 6.58 -9.08 4.93
C LEU A 31 6.83 -10.34 4.08
N CYS A 32 5.80 -10.90 3.45
CA CYS A 32 5.96 -12.01 2.51
C CYS A 32 6.90 -11.63 1.35
N GLY A 33 6.70 -10.46 0.74
CA GLY A 33 7.57 -9.95 -0.32
C GLY A 33 9.03 -9.79 0.11
N LEU A 34 9.27 -9.32 1.34
CA LEU A 34 10.59 -9.20 1.94
C LEU A 34 11.24 -10.58 2.14
N ILE A 35 10.52 -11.54 2.73
CA ILE A 35 11.02 -12.90 2.98
C ILE A 35 11.36 -13.60 1.66
N SER A 36 10.47 -13.54 0.66
CA SER A 36 10.74 -14.11 -0.66
C SER A 36 11.94 -13.46 -1.33
N SER A 37 12.06 -12.13 -1.28
CA SER A 37 13.20 -11.41 -1.87
C SER A 37 14.52 -11.78 -1.18
N ALA A 38 14.53 -11.89 0.15
CA ALA A 38 15.69 -12.31 0.92
C ALA A 38 16.09 -13.76 0.62
N TYR A 39 15.11 -14.66 0.44
CA TYR A 39 15.34 -16.05 0.04
C TYR A 39 16.03 -16.13 -1.34
N PHE A 40 15.52 -15.41 -2.33
CA PHE A 40 16.16 -15.35 -3.66
C PHE A 40 17.54 -14.69 -3.63
N LEU A 41 17.72 -13.66 -2.78
CA LEU A 41 19.02 -13.04 -2.58
C LEU A 41 20.04 -14.05 -2.04
N GLY A 42 19.65 -14.86 -1.05
CA GLY A 42 20.50 -15.94 -0.52
C GLY A 42 20.94 -16.91 -1.62
N GLY A 43 20.00 -17.39 -2.44
CA GLY A 43 20.32 -18.29 -3.55
C GLY A 43 21.24 -17.68 -4.61
N ILE A 44 21.17 -16.37 -4.85
CA ILE A 44 22.07 -15.68 -5.78
C ILE A 44 23.49 -15.55 -5.23
N VAL A 45 23.64 -15.33 -3.93
CA VAL A 45 24.96 -15.22 -3.26
C VAL A 45 25.71 -16.56 -3.28
N GLU A 46 24.99 -17.68 -3.30
CA GLU A 46 25.57 -19.02 -3.39
C GLU A 46 26.09 -19.38 -4.79
N LEU A 47 25.63 -18.68 -5.84
CA LEU A 47 26.09 -18.92 -7.21
C LEU A 47 27.50 -18.37 -7.44
N LYS A 48 28.38 -19.18 -8.04
CA LYS A 48 29.71 -18.77 -8.48
C LYS A 48 29.85 -18.94 -10.00
N PRO A 49 30.16 -17.88 -10.77
CA PRO A 49 30.34 -16.49 -10.34
C PRO A 49 29.03 -15.82 -9.93
N ILE A 50 29.10 -14.87 -9.00
CA ILE A 50 27.92 -14.15 -8.50
C ILE A 50 27.37 -13.25 -9.62
N PRO A 51 26.11 -13.42 -10.05
CA PRO A 51 25.52 -12.55 -11.05
C PRO A 51 25.16 -11.19 -10.43
N MET A 52 26.04 -10.20 -10.60
CA MET A 52 25.90 -8.86 -10.01
C MET A 52 24.54 -8.19 -10.29
N LEU A 53 23.99 -8.38 -11.50
CA LEU A 53 22.71 -7.80 -11.88
C LEU A 53 21.53 -8.43 -11.11
N GLY A 54 21.60 -9.74 -10.86
CA GLY A 54 20.65 -10.46 -10.01
C GLY A 54 20.76 -10.05 -8.54
N LEU A 55 21.99 -9.94 -8.04
CA LEU A 55 22.29 -9.51 -6.67
C LEU A 55 21.69 -8.13 -6.39
N LEU A 56 22.00 -7.16 -7.25
CA LEU A 56 21.52 -5.79 -7.13
C LEU A 56 19.98 -5.74 -7.15
N LYS A 57 19.34 -6.47 -8.08
CA LYS A 57 17.87 -6.56 -8.20
C LYS A 57 17.23 -6.99 -6.88
N TYR A 58 17.70 -8.08 -6.27
CA TYR A 58 17.08 -8.59 -5.05
C TYR A 58 17.39 -7.73 -3.81
N ILE A 59 18.55 -7.08 -3.75
CA ILE A 59 18.84 -6.07 -2.71
C ILE A 59 17.86 -4.89 -2.81
N LEU A 60 17.65 -4.34 -4.01
CA LEU A 60 16.69 -3.24 -4.20
C LEU A 60 15.27 -3.65 -3.82
N LEU A 61 14.85 -4.87 -4.18
CA LEU A 61 13.56 -5.40 -3.79
C LEU A 61 13.43 -5.51 -2.26
N CYS A 62 14.45 -6.01 -1.56
CA CYS A 62 14.45 -6.06 -0.11
C CYS A 62 14.32 -4.67 0.52
N ILE A 63 15.07 -3.68 0.04
CA ILE A 63 14.99 -2.29 0.54
C ILE A 63 13.59 -1.72 0.29
N LEU A 64 13.05 -1.90 -0.91
CA LEU A 64 11.71 -1.45 -1.28
C LEU A 64 10.65 -2.02 -0.33
N PHE A 65 10.65 -3.34 -0.15
CA PHE A 65 9.70 -4.02 0.74
C PHE A 65 9.86 -3.62 2.21
N LEU A 66 11.08 -3.36 2.65
CA LEU A 66 11.35 -2.91 4.01
C LEU A 66 10.80 -1.49 4.24
N VAL A 67 10.98 -0.56 3.30
CA VAL A 67 10.41 0.79 3.36
C VAL A 67 8.87 0.72 3.37
N LEU A 68 8.28 -0.12 2.51
CA LEU A 68 6.83 -0.33 2.45
C LEU A 68 6.29 -0.90 3.77
N LEU A 69 6.99 -1.87 4.35
CA LEU A 69 6.62 -2.47 5.63
C LEU A 69 6.68 -1.43 6.76
N VAL A 70 7.74 -0.61 6.84
CA VAL A 70 7.84 0.45 7.84
C VAL A 70 6.70 1.47 7.70
N ASN A 71 6.34 1.85 6.48
CA ASN A 71 5.21 2.75 6.25
C ASN A 71 3.88 2.13 6.67
N ALA A 72 3.65 0.85 6.37
CA ALA A 72 2.46 0.12 6.79
C ALA A 72 2.38 0.00 8.32
N LEU A 73 3.50 -0.31 9.00
CA LEU A 73 3.56 -0.37 10.45
C LEU A 73 3.27 1.00 11.09
N ARG A 74 3.76 2.09 10.50
CA ARG A 74 3.43 3.45 10.97
C ARG A 74 1.94 3.77 10.82
N ALA A 75 1.30 3.29 9.76
CA ALA A 75 -0.14 3.45 9.54
C ALA A 75 -1.02 2.68 10.56
N ILE A 76 -0.45 1.77 11.37
CA ILE A 76 -1.18 1.12 12.48
C ILE A 76 -1.67 2.14 13.51
N THR A 77 -0.96 3.25 13.65
CA THR A 77 -1.36 4.36 14.54
C THR A 77 -2.65 5.05 14.09
N LEU A 78 -3.17 4.72 12.90
CA LEU A 78 -4.37 5.33 12.29
C LEU A 78 -4.28 6.86 12.19
N ASN A 79 -3.06 7.40 12.16
CA ASN A 79 -2.87 8.80 11.83
C ASN A 79 -3.14 8.98 10.34
N SER A 80 -4.01 9.90 10.00
CA SER A 80 -4.45 10.22 8.64
C SER A 80 -3.29 10.54 7.70
N ALA A 81 -2.27 11.27 8.19
CA ALA A 81 -1.03 11.54 7.45
C ALA A 81 -0.22 10.26 7.14
N HIS A 82 -0.29 9.23 7.98
CA HIS A 82 0.36 7.94 7.73
C HIS A 82 -0.47 7.04 6.80
N LEU A 83 -1.79 7.13 6.87
CA LEU A 83 -2.72 6.42 5.99
C LEU A 83 -2.66 6.96 4.55
N SER A 84 -2.60 8.29 4.38
CA SER A 84 -2.37 8.91 3.06
C SER A 84 -1.06 8.45 2.42
N ARG A 85 0.04 8.47 3.19
CA ARG A 85 1.33 7.95 2.71
C ARG A 85 1.26 6.47 2.32
N LEU A 86 0.52 5.65 3.07
CA LEU A 86 0.29 4.25 2.72
C LEU A 86 -0.58 4.10 1.47
N SER A 87 -1.65 4.89 1.33
CA SER A 87 -2.53 4.94 0.15
C SER A 87 -1.74 5.26 -1.12
N SER A 88 -0.95 6.34 -1.08
CA SER A 88 -0.08 6.75 -2.18
C SER A 88 0.96 5.68 -2.52
N SER A 89 1.61 5.12 -1.50
CA SER A 89 2.66 4.11 -1.69
C SER A 89 2.13 2.78 -2.23
N THR A 90 0.92 2.38 -1.82
CA THR A 90 0.25 1.16 -2.31
C THR A 90 -0.34 1.31 -3.72
N GLY A 91 -0.49 2.54 -4.24
CA GLY A 91 -1.00 2.80 -5.59
C GLY A 91 -0.18 2.12 -6.69
N ASN A 92 1.13 2.31 -6.68
CA ASN A 92 2.04 1.65 -7.63
C ASN A 92 2.13 0.13 -7.38
N PHE A 93 1.95 -0.29 -6.14
CA PHE A 93 2.05 -1.69 -5.75
C PHE A 93 0.88 -2.55 -6.26
N LYS A 94 -0.30 -1.96 -6.47
CA LYS A 94 -1.47 -2.64 -7.06
C LYS A 94 -1.24 -3.04 -8.51
N TRP A 95 -0.57 -2.18 -9.26
CA TRP A 95 -0.17 -2.48 -10.64
C TRP A 95 0.81 -3.66 -10.71
N LEU A 96 1.73 -3.77 -9.74
CA LEU A 96 2.64 -4.91 -9.65
C LEU A 96 1.89 -6.23 -9.44
N PHE A 97 0.85 -6.26 -8.59
CA PHE A 97 0.03 -7.46 -8.41
C PHE A 97 -0.73 -7.85 -9.68
N THR A 98 -1.32 -6.87 -10.38
CA THR A 98 -2.02 -7.11 -11.65
C THR A 98 -1.06 -7.67 -12.70
N LEU A 99 0.12 -7.08 -12.84
CA LEU A 99 1.17 -7.59 -13.72
C LEU A 99 1.59 -8.99 -13.33
N ALA A 100 1.76 -9.28 -12.03
CA ALA A 100 2.09 -10.62 -11.55
C ALA A 100 1.02 -11.65 -11.91
N VAL A 101 -0.27 -11.32 -11.75
CA VAL A 101 -1.39 -12.19 -12.17
C VAL A 101 -1.34 -12.46 -13.67
N VAL A 102 -1.19 -11.41 -14.49
CA VAL A 102 -1.12 -11.54 -15.96
C VAL A 102 0.08 -12.40 -16.37
N LEU A 103 1.25 -12.20 -15.75
CA LEU A 103 2.45 -13.00 -16.01
C LEU A 103 2.25 -14.46 -15.60
N CYS A 104 1.62 -14.74 -14.47
CA CYS A 104 1.32 -16.12 -14.05
C CYS A 104 0.34 -16.81 -15.02
N ILE A 105 -0.69 -16.11 -15.49
CA ILE A 105 -1.63 -16.64 -16.49
C ILE A 105 -0.90 -16.90 -17.81
N ALA A 106 -0.09 -15.95 -18.28
CA ALA A 106 0.69 -16.09 -19.51
C ALA A 106 1.72 -17.23 -19.43
N ALA A 107 2.40 -17.38 -18.29
CA ALA A 107 3.31 -18.49 -18.02
C ALA A 107 2.57 -19.83 -18.03
N LYS A 108 1.39 -19.91 -17.40
CA LYS A 108 0.59 -21.14 -17.42
C LYS A 108 0.04 -21.47 -18.81
N ALA A 109 -0.26 -20.45 -19.62
CA ALA A 109 -0.69 -20.60 -21.00
C ALA A 109 0.44 -21.02 -21.97
N GLY A 110 1.69 -21.14 -21.48
CA GLY A 110 2.83 -21.54 -22.31
C GLY A 110 3.39 -20.44 -23.20
N LEU A 111 3.07 -19.16 -22.92
CA LEU A 111 3.60 -18.02 -23.68
C LEU A 111 5.09 -17.75 -23.39
N PHE A 112 5.62 -18.27 -22.28
CA PHE A 112 7.04 -18.19 -21.95
C PHE A 112 7.71 -19.53 -22.16
N ASP A 113 8.81 -19.53 -22.91
CA ASP A 113 9.65 -20.71 -23.13
C ASP A 113 10.45 -21.04 -21.85
N LEU A 114 9.75 -21.66 -20.89
CA LEU A 114 10.28 -22.12 -19.59
C LEU A 114 11.24 -23.32 -19.72
N SER A 115 11.56 -23.75 -20.94
CA SER A 115 12.44 -24.89 -21.23
C SER A 115 13.89 -24.69 -20.75
N ARG A 116 14.32 -23.46 -20.47
CA ARG A 116 15.70 -23.14 -20.04
C ARG A 116 15.87 -22.76 -18.56
N ALA A 117 14.78 -22.53 -17.82
CA ALA A 117 14.83 -22.14 -16.42
C ALA A 117 13.79 -22.95 -15.66
N HIS A 118 14.24 -23.76 -14.69
CA HIS A 118 13.43 -24.63 -13.82
C HIS A 118 11.91 -24.37 -13.91
N PRO A 119 11.12 -25.24 -14.54
CA PRO A 119 9.69 -25.01 -14.69
C PRO A 119 9.06 -24.97 -13.30
N VAL A 120 8.76 -23.76 -12.82
CA VAL A 120 7.97 -23.57 -11.62
C VAL A 120 6.53 -23.89 -12.03
N GLU A 121 6.01 -25.03 -11.60
CA GLU A 121 4.60 -25.35 -11.80
C GLU A 121 3.74 -24.36 -11.02
N ILE A 122 3.18 -23.39 -11.73
CA ILE A 122 2.19 -22.47 -11.16
C ILE A 122 0.86 -23.22 -11.06
N SER A 123 0.33 -23.35 -9.84
CA SER A 123 -0.96 -23.98 -9.59
C SER A 123 -2.12 -23.02 -9.88
N TYR A 124 -3.25 -23.53 -10.38
CA TYR A 124 -4.47 -22.74 -10.55
C TYR A 124 -4.94 -22.11 -9.23
N ILE A 125 -4.68 -22.78 -8.10
CA ILE A 125 -4.99 -22.26 -6.77
C ILE A 125 -4.16 -21.00 -6.47
N GLN A 126 -2.87 -20.99 -6.83
CA GLN A 126 -2.00 -19.83 -6.63
C GLN A 126 -2.47 -18.64 -7.47
N ILE A 127 -2.85 -18.86 -8.72
CA ILE A 127 -3.42 -17.82 -9.60
C ILE A 127 -4.73 -17.28 -9.00
N GLY A 128 -5.60 -18.16 -8.52
CA GLY A 128 -6.85 -17.78 -7.85
C GLY A 128 -6.61 -16.92 -6.61
N ILE A 129 -5.72 -17.34 -5.72
CA ILE A 129 -5.34 -16.57 -4.53
C ILE A 129 -4.78 -15.20 -4.93
N LEU A 130 -3.86 -15.15 -5.89
CA LEU A 130 -3.25 -13.90 -6.36
C LEU A 130 -4.30 -12.94 -6.94
N THR A 131 -5.30 -13.48 -7.63
CA THR A 131 -6.43 -12.72 -8.19
C THR A 131 -7.31 -12.14 -7.09
N VAL A 132 -7.66 -12.93 -6.07
CA VAL A 132 -8.45 -12.47 -4.92
C VAL A 132 -7.70 -11.37 -4.16
N VAL A 133 -6.39 -11.54 -3.95
CA VAL A 133 -5.53 -10.53 -3.32
C VAL A 133 -5.52 -9.24 -4.16
N ALA A 134 -5.37 -9.35 -5.47
CA ALA A 134 -5.40 -8.18 -6.36
C ALA A 134 -6.73 -7.43 -6.25
N VAL A 135 -7.86 -8.12 -6.37
CA VAL A 135 -9.20 -7.54 -6.22
C VAL A 135 -9.35 -6.85 -4.85
N PHE A 136 -8.91 -7.50 -3.77
CA PHE A 136 -8.93 -6.92 -2.44
C PHE A 136 -8.08 -5.64 -2.34
N CYS A 137 -6.89 -5.62 -2.95
CA CYS A 137 -6.02 -4.43 -2.96
C CYS A 137 -6.64 -3.25 -3.74
N TYR A 138 -7.37 -3.52 -4.83
CA TYR A 138 -8.11 -2.47 -5.55
C TYR A 138 -9.29 -1.95 -4.72
N TRP A 139 -10.09 -2.85 -4.15
CA TRP A 139 -11.26 -2.47 -3.34
C TRP A 139 -10.87 -1.70 -2.07
N SER A 140 -9.90 -2.20 -1.31
CA SER A 140 -9.38 -1.52 -0.11
C SER A 140 -8.79 -0.13 -0.41
N GLY A 141 -8.28 0.07 -1.64
CA GLY A 141 -7.82 1.36 -2.12
C GLY A 141 -8.89 2.43 -2.18
N GLY A 142 -10.12 2.06 -2.57
CA GLY A 142 -11.25 2.99 -2.57
C GLY A 142 -11.60 3.45 -1.16
N LEU A 143 -11.49 2.54 -0.18
CA LEU A 143 -11.74 2.86 1.22
C LEU A 143 -10.69 3.81 1.81
N LEU A 144 -9.40 3.56 1.52
CA LEU A 144 -8.27 4.39 1.97
C LEU A 144 -8.30 5.81 1.35
N LYS A 145 -8.67 5.94 0.07
CA LYS A 145 -8.80 7.24 -0.60
C LYS A 145 -10.01 8.05 -0.12
N GLY A 146 -11.05 7.38 0.37
CA GLY A 146 -12.21 8.03 0.97
C GLY A 146 -11.89 8.81 2.25
N GLU A 147 -10.84 8.39 2.99
CA GLU A 147 -10.35 9.15 4.16
C GLU A 147 -9.48 10.35 3.76
N GLU A 148 -8.66 10.23 2.70
CA GLU A 148 -7.88 11.38 2.18
C GLU A 148 -8.78 12.54 1.76
N LEU A 149 -9.89 12.25 1.06
CA LEU A 149 -10.84 13.28 0.61
C LEU A 149 -11.58 13.96 1.76
N LYS A 150 -11.94 13.21 2.81
CA LYS A 150 -12.61 13.79 3.99
C LYS A 150 -11.70 14.73 4.77
N GLU A 151 -10.41 14.41 4.87
CA GLU A 151 -9.45 15.24 5.59
C GLU A 151 -9.11 16.52 4.82
N GLU A 152 -9.01 16.45 3.49
CA GLU A 152 -8.84 17.64 2.64
C GLU A 152 -10.05 18.58 2.69
N GLU A 153 -11.28 18.05 2.73
CA GLU A 153 -12.50 18.84 2.94
C GLU A 153 -12.51 19.54 4.31
N LEU A 154 -12.21 18.81 5.40
CA LEU A 154 -12.14 19.38 6.75
C LEU A 154 -11.06 20.45 6.89
N ARG A 155 -9.88 20.25 6.30
CA ARG A 155 -8.77 21.21 6.35
C ARG A 155 -9.00 22.41 5.43
N GLY A 156 -9.75 22.23 4.35
CA GLY A 156 -10.21 23.32 3.50
C GLY A 156 -11.23 24.22 4.21
N GLU A 157 -12.18 23.63 4.93
CA GLU A 157 -13.17 24.36 5.72
C GLU A 157 -12.55 25.13 6.90
N GLU A 158 -11.52 24.58 7.56
CA GLU A 158 -10.82 25.23 8.68
C GLU A 158 -10.06 26.50 8.23
N ASN A 159 -9.38 26.45 7.07
CA ASN A 159 -8.67 27.62 6.52
C ASN A 159 -9.62 28.74 6.06
N VAL A 160 -10.81 28.39 5.55
CA VAL A 160 -11.83 29.38 5.14
C VAL A 160 -12.42 30.09 6.36
N PHE A 161 -12.52 29.40 7.50
CA PHE A 161 -12.99 30.00 8.75
C PHE A 161 -11.95 30.95 9.37
N GLU A 162 -10.66 30.59 9.31
CA GLU A 162 -9.57 31.47 9.79
C GLU A 162 -9.41 32.75 8.94
N GLU A 163 -9.59 32.67 7.61
CA GLU A 163 -9.60 33.88 6.76
C GLU A 163 -10.80 34.79 7.05
N SER A 164 -11.97 34.22 7.36
CA SER A 164 -13.17 35.01 7.67
C SER A 164 -13.13 35.69 9.05
N GLU A 165 -12.41 35.13 10.04
CA GLU A 165 -12.22 35.79 11.35
C GLU A 165 -11.14 36.90 11.30
N ALA A 166 -10.24 36.86 10.32
CA ALA A 166 -9.18 37.87 10.17
C ALA A 166 -9.66 39.18 9.50
N GLU A 167 -10.79 39.18 8.80
CA GLU A 167 -11.36 40.38 8.15
C GLU A 167 -12.21 41.28 9.07
N ASP A 168 -12.53 40.84 10.30
CA ASP A 168 -13.44 41.55 11.22
C ASP A 168 -12.74 42.35 12.35
N LEU A 169 -11.43 42.60 12.24
CA LEU A 169 -10.71 43.50 13.15
C LEU A 169 -10.82 44.95 12.65
N PRO A 170 -11.56 45.85 13.35
CA PRO A 170 -11.61 47.26 12.96
C PRO A 170 -10.23 47.89 13.12
N GLU A 171 -9.71 48.50 12.05
CA GLU A 171 -8.55 49.37 12.12
C GLU A 171 -8.87 50.54 13.08
N GLU A 172 -8.32 50.50 14.29
CA GLU A 172 -8.31 51.67 15.18
C GLU A 172 -7.36 52.73 14.59
N HIS A 173 -7.95 53.82 14.13
CA HIS A 173 -7.32 55.07 13.71
C HIS A 173 -6.86 55.92 14.90
#